data_AF-W9VIF3-F1
#
_entry.id   AF-W9VIF3-F1
#
_cell.length_a   1.000
_cell.length_b   1.000
_cell.length_c   1.000
_cell.angle_alpha   90.00
_cell.angle_beta   90.00
_cell.angle_gamma   90.00
#
_symmetry.space_group_name_H-M   'P 1'
#
loop_
_entity.id
_entity.type
_entity.pdbx_description
1 polymer ?
#
loop_
_entity_poly.entity_id
_entity_poly.type
_entity_poly.pdbx_seq_one_letter_code
_entity_poly.pdbx_strand_id
1 'polypeptide(L)'
;MGKESGSGSTGSSSSSYTPYTINSSGTNSQGNSYDNRTQPGGNAYHYSNSNGSYYYSNANGSSYYNIGSGSSTYTAPDGNVYKK
;
A
#
# COMPACT_ATOMS: atom_id res chain seq x y z
N MET A 1 -17.63 -20.75 25.63
CA MET A 1 -17.73 -19.28 25.56
C MET A 1 -16.30 -18.77 25.65
N GLY A 2 -15.63 -18.16 24.68
CA GLY A 2 -15.84 -17.81 23.28
C GLY A 2 -14.42 -17.66 22.68
N LYS A 3 -14.31 -17.73 21.35
CA LYS A 3 -13.04 -17.84 20.62
C LYS A 3 -12.21 -16.55 20.68
N GLU A 4 -10.91 -16.66 20.95
CA GLU A 4 -9.93 -15.61 20.63
C GLU A 4 -8.74 -16.22 19.89
N SER A 5 -9.01 -16.75 18.69
CA SER A 5 -7.98 -16.94 17.68
C SER A 5 -7.83 -15.62 16.91
N GLY A 6 -7.17 -14.65 17.52
CA GLY A 6 -6.67 -13.46 16.82
C GLY A 6 -5.47 -13.89 15.99
N SER A 7 -5.74 -14.48 14.82
CA SER A 7 -4.73 -14.78 13.82
C SER A 7 -3.99 -13.49 13.49
N GLY A 8 -2.79 -13.34 14.04
CA GLY A 8 -1.80 -12.41 13.54
C GLY A 8 -1.49 -12.85 12.12
N SER A 9 -2.20 -12.31 11.15
CA SER A 9 -1.86 -12.44 9.75
C SER A 9 -0.57 -11.66 9.53
N THR A 10 0.56 -12.29 9.86
CA THR A 10 1.84 -12.11 9.19
C THR A 10 1.64 -12.54 7.73
N GLY A 11 0.89 -11.73 7.00
CA GLY A 11 0.76 -11.81 5.55
C GLY A 11 2.05 -11.32 4.93
N SER A 12 3.14 -12.07 5.14
CA SER A 12 4.33 -12.03 4.29
C SER A 12 3.95 -12.62 2.94
N SER A 13 3.06 -11.91 2.23
CA SER A 13 2.86 -12.05 0.81
C SER A 13 4.10 -11.46 0.16
N SER A 14 5.09 -12.32 -0.04
CA SER A 14 6.27 -12.05 -0.85
C SER A 14 5.81 -11.87 -2.30
N SER A 15 5.21 -10.73 -2.60
CA SER A 15 5.04 -10.29 -3.98
C SER A 15 6.37 -9.70 -4.40
N SER A 16 7.15 -10.54 -5.06
CA SER A 16 8.45 -10.28 -5.65
C SER A 16 8.37 -9.13 -6.66
N TYR A 17 8.37 -7.88 -6.20
CA TYR A 17 8.56 -6.73 -7.06
C TYR A 17 9.29 -5.64 -6.27
N THR A 18 10.57 -5.47 -6.59
CA THR A 18 11.55 -4.53 -6.00
C THR A 18 11.98 -4.85 -4.56
N PRO A 19 13.29 -4.77 -4.24
CA PRO A 19 13.72 -4.80 -2.84
C PRO A 19 13.13 -3.58 -2.14
N TYR A 20 12.32 -3.79 -1.12
CA TYR A 20 11.87 -2.73 -0.24
C TYR A 20 12.00 -3.16 1.22
N THR A 21 12.28 -2.19 2.08
CA THR A 21 12.35 -2.39 3.53
C THR A 21 11.16 -1.69 4.16
N ILE A 22 10.28 -2.41 4.83
CA ILE A 22 9.21 -1.78 5.63
C ILE A 22 9.86 -1.20 6.88
N ASN A 23 9.80 0.11 7.04
CA ASN A 23 10.33 0.81 8.21
C ASN A 23 9.31 0.83 9.34
N SER A 24 8.03 1.00 9.01
CA SER A 24 6.94 1.07 9.97
C SER A 24 5.64 0.72 9.28
N SER A 25 4.75 0.02 9.99
CA SER A 25 3.41 -0.28 9.52
C SER A 25 2.40 -0.09 10.65
N GLY A 26 1.13 0.02 10.29
CA GLY A 26 0.04 0.12 11.23
C GLY A 26 -1.31 -0.16 10.60
N THR A 27 -2.32 -0.28 11.46
CA THR A 27 -3.72 -0.40 11.07
C THR A 27 -4.52 0.59 11.93
N ASN A 28 -5.37 1.39 11.30
CA ASN A 28 -6.25 2.30 12.03
C ASN A 28 -7.54 1.60 12.50
N SER A 29 -8.29 2.26 13.38
CA SER A 29 -9.54 1.73 13.96
C SER A 29 -10.63 1.40 12.94
N GLN A 30 -10.53 1.93 11.72
CA GLN A 30 -11.45 1.65 10.63
C GLN A 30 -11.05 0.39 9.83
N GLY A 31 -9.92 -0.24 10.18
CA GLY A 31 -9.40 -1.43 9.51
C GLY A 31 -8.53 -1.13 8.29
N ASN A 32 -8.15 0.13 8.05
CA ASN A 32 -7.25 0.48 6.95
C ASN A 32 -5.80 0.25 7.40
N SER A 33 -4.99 -0.32 6.52
CA SER A 33 -3.59 -0.64 6.77
C SER A 33 -2.68 0.34 6.04
N TYR A 34 -1.55 0.66 6.64
CA TYR A 34 -0.55 1.51 6.02
C TYR A 34 0.85 1.06 6.38
N ASP A 35 1.79 1.38 5.49
CA ASP A 35 3.19 1.13 5.75
C ASP A 35 4.07 2.19 5.07
N ASN A 36 5.12 2.54 5.79
CA ASN A 36 6.22 3.36 5.33
C ASN A 36 7.36 2.40 4.99
N ARG A 37 7.85 2.46 3.75
CA ARG A 37 8.87 1.57 3.24
C ARG A 37 9.97 2.35 2.54
N THR A 38 11.17 1.81 2.45
CA THR A 38 12.26 2.38 1.67
C THR A 38 12.53 1.48 0.48
N GLN A 39 12.66 2.07 -0.69
CA GLN A 39 13.10 1.44 -1.94
C GLN A 39 14.49 2.00 -2.32
N PRO A 40 15.21 1.40 -3.28
CA PRO A 40 16.51 1.91 -3.72
C PRO A 40 16.50 3.38 -4.14
N GLY A 41 15.36 3.90 -4.60
CA GLY A 41 15.17 5.31 -4.97
C GLY A 41 14.81 6.26 -3.83
N GLY A 42 14.65 5.77 -2.58
CA GLY A 42 14.25 6.59 -1.43
C GLY A 42 12.99 6.08 -0.69
N ASN A 43 12.31 6.99 0.01
CA ASN A 43 11.12 6.67 0.80
C ASN A 43 9.91 6.41 -0.09
N ALA A 44 9.14 5.39 0.26
CA ALA A 44 7.91 4.98 -0.37
C ALA A 44 6.85 4.70 0.70
N TYR A 45 5.60 4.69 0.27
CA TYR A 45 4.46 4.58 1.16
C TYR A 45 3.37 3.76 0.51
N HIS A 46 2.66 2.99 1.32
CA HIS A 46 1.48 2.28 0.87
C HIS A 46 0.36 2.40 1.88
N TYR A 47 -0.85 2.51 1.36
CA TYR A 47 -2.06 2.60 2.14
C TYR A 47 -3.13 1.74 1.50
N SER A 48 -3.77 0.89 2.28
CA SER A 48 -4.84 0.00 1.84
C SER A 48 -6.06 0.25 2.69
N ASN A 49 -7.17 0.59 2.03
CA ASN A 49 -8.45 0.80 2.67
C ASN A 49 -9.22 -0.51 2.77
N SER A 50 -10.05 -0.65 3.80
CA SER A 50 -10.90 -1.84 3.97
C SER A 50 -11.94 -2.01 2.87
N ASN A 51 -12.26 -0.94 2.13
CA ASN A 51 -13.14 -1.00 0.96
C ASN A 51 -12.46 -1.56 -0.31
N GLY A 52 -11.20 -1.98 -0.22
CA GLY A 52 -10.43 -2.54 -1.33
C GLY A 52 -9.68 -1.52 -2.18
N SER A 53 -9.89 -0.20 -1.95
CA SER A 53 -9.07 0.84 -2.57
C SER A 53 -7.70 0.91 -1.92
N TYR A 54 -6.67 1.19 -2.71
CA TYR A 54 -5.30 1.30 -2.19
C TYR A 54 -4.50 2.38 -2.92
N TYR A 55 -3.46 2.86 -2.24
CA TYR A 55 -2.58 3.91 -2.69
C TYR A 55 -1.13 3.46 -2.51
N TYR A 56 -0.30 3.76 -3.52
CA TYR A 56 1.14 3.65 -3.47
C TYR A 56 1.75 5.01 -3.78
N SER A 57 2.72 5.40 -2.98
CA SER A 57 3.69 6.46 -3.28
C SER A 57 5.03 5.78 -3.46
N ASN A 58 5.58 5.85 -4.66
CA ASN A 58 6.87 5.25 -4.97
C ASN A 58 7.98 6.27 -4.73
N ALA A 59 9.19 5.75 -4.50
CA ALA A 59 10.34 6.60 -4.19
C ALA A 59 10.78 7.50 -5.36
N ASN A 60 10.45 7.14 -6.60
CA ASN A 60 10.70 7.97 -7.77
C ASN A 60 9.75 9.20 -7.86
N GLY A 61 8.82 9.37 -6.92
CA GLY A 61 7.81 10.43 -6.94
C GLY A 61 6.54 10.08 -7.70
N SER A 62 6.44 8.88 -8.28
CA SER A 62 5.20 8.43 -8.90
C SER A 62 4.22 7.89 -7.86
N SER A 63 2.93 8.05 -8.13
CA SER A 63 1.86 7.55 -7.27
C SER A 63 0.87 6.72 -8.04
N TYR A 64 0.31 5.71 -7.38
CA TYR A 64 -0.73 4.86 -7.96
C TYR A 64 -1.88 4.76 -6.97
N TYR A 65 -3.09 5.09 -7.42
CA TYR A 65 -4.30 5.01 -6.64
C TYR A 65 -5.30 4.10 -7.34
N ASN A 66 -5.76 3.07 -6.65
CA ASN A 66 -6.81 2.17 -7.13
C ASN A 66 -8.05 2.37 -6.27
N ILE A 67 -9.21 2.56 -6.88
CA ILE A 67 -10.47 2.78 -6.13
C ILE A 67 -11.20 1.48 -5.76
N GLY A 68 -10.65 0.31 -6.07
CA GLY A 68 -11.25 -1.00 -5.81
C GLY A 68 -12.36 -1.42 -6.81
N SER A 69 -12.98 -0.47 -7.52
CA SER A 69 -14.07 -0.72 -8.47
C SER A 69 -13.63 -0.86 -9.93
N GLY A 70 -12.39 -1.26 -10.17
CA GLY A 70 -11.83 -1.43 -11.52
C GLY A 70 -11.23 -0.16 -12.14
N SER A 71 -11.39 1.00 -11.50
CA SER A 71 -10.68 2.21 -11.92
C SER A 71 -9.38 2.42 -11.14
N SER A 72 -8.40 3.02 -11.81
CA SER A 72 -7.15 3.42 -11.18
C SER A 72 -6.59 4.68 -11.79
N THR A 73 -5.80 5.40 -11.00
CA THR A 73 -5.11 6.62 -11.38
C THR A 73 -3.63 6.44 -11.09
N TYR A 74 -2.81 6.50 -12.12
CA TYR A 74 -1.36 6.55 -12.02
C TYR A 74 -0.89 7.98 -12.29
N THR A 75 -0.19 8.57 -11.35
CA THR A 75 0.47 9.86 -11.50
C THR A 75 1.97 9.59 -11.69
N ALA A 76 2.46 9.93 -12.87
CA ALA A 76 3.88 9.87 -13.20
C ALA A 76 4.67 10.92 -12.39
N PRO A 77 5.99 10.75 -12.22
CA PRO A 77 6.79 11.68 -11.42
C PRO A 77 6.90 13.07 -12.06
N ASP A 78 6.69 13.18 -13.37
CA ASP A 78 6.55 14.44 -14.11
C ASP A 78 5.16 15.10 -13.95
N GLY A 79 4.25 14.50 -13.18
CA GLY A 79 2.92 15.01 -12.89
C GLY A 79 1.83 14.57 -13.89
N ASN A 80 2.17 13.87 -14.97
CA ASN A 80 1.16 13.35 -15.89
C ASN A 80 0.27 12.30 -15.20
N VAL A 81 -1.04 12.41 -15.42
CA VAL A 81 -2.04 11.55 -14.80
C VAL A 81 -2.65 10.63 -15.84
N TYR A 82 -2.55 9.33 -15.61
CA TYR A 82 -3.10 8.27 -16.43
C TYR A 82 -4.22 7.58 -15.65
N LYS A 83 -5.40 7.50 -16.25
CA LYS A 83 -6.56 6.84 -15.64
C LYS A 83 -6.93 5.61 -16.43
N LYS A 84 -7.35 4.57 -15.73
CA LYS A 84 -7.91 3.34 -16.29
C LYS A 84 -9.31 3.13 -15.73
#